data_AF-A0A497SIS1-F1
#
_entry.id   AF-A0A497SIS1-F1
#
_cell.length_a   1.000
_cell.length_b   1.000
_cell.length_c   1.000
_cell.angle_alpha   90.00
_cell.angle_beta   90.00
_cell.angle_gamma   90.00
#
_symmetry.space_group_name_H-M   'P 1'
#
loop_
_entity.id
_entity.type
_entity.pdbx_description
1 polymer ?
#
loop_
_entity_poly.entity_id
_entity_poly.type
_entity_poly.pdbx_seq_one_letter_code
_entity_poly.pdbx_strand_id
1 'polypeptide(L)'
;MPLYILNEKIKTGLRLLQAETHKIYRTREPRESFKMARDECGKLEHAFDENNRTRIKGHLAELLLRFISLCNSIGVRVEDILEDRINQHIKKYHKDGQPYHEATRPITFSEAKIRLKKEIEPEQSSEYDEPYV
;
A
#
# COMPACT_ATOMS: atom_id res chain seq x y z
N MET A 1 -28.62 -3.37 0.67
CA MET A 1 -27.39 -2.59 0.92
C MET A 1 -26.81 -2.17 -0.42
N PRO A 2 -26.40 -0.91 -0.61
CA PRO A 2 -25.76 -0.47 -1.84
C PRO A 2 -24.44 -1.22 -2.05
N LEU A 3 -24.24 -1.71 -3.28
CA LEU A 3 -22.99 -2.34 -3.71
C LEU A 3 -22.02 -1.23 -4.13
N TYR A 4 -20.80 -1.23 -3.61
CA TYR A 4 -19.73 -0.40 -4.13
C TYR A 4 -19.29 -0.94 -5.49
N ILE A 5 -19.28 -0.06 -6.48
CA ILE A 5 -18.82 -0.34 -7.83
C ILE A 5 -17.71 0.67 -8.12
N LEU A 6 -16.52 0.18 -8.48
CA LEU A 6 -15.44 1.02 -8.94
C LEU A 6 -15.89 1.79 -10.18
N ASN A 7 -15.52 3.06 -10.26
CA ASN A 7 -15.76 3.85 -11.45
C ASN A 7 -15.04 3.23 -12.67
N GLU A 8 -15.69 3.23 -13.85
CA GLU A 8 -15.11 2.63 -15.07
C GLU A 8 -13.76 3.23 -15.49
N LYS A 9 -13.48 4.50 -15.19
CA LYS A 9 -12.16 5.10 -15.41
C LYS A 9 -11.08 4.41 -14.58
N ILE A 10 -11.40 4.08 -13.32
CA ILE A 10 -10.49 3.36 -12.42
C ILE A 10 -10.31 1.92 -12.91
N LYS A 11 -11.39 1.23 -13.28
CA LYS A 11 -11.30 -0.13 -13.84
C LYS A 11 -10.41 -0.17 -15.08
N THR A 12 -10.58 0.80 -15.98
CA THR A 12 -9.75 0.91 -17.19
C THR A 12 -8.28 1.10 -16.83
N GLY A 13 -7.96 1.97 -15.87
CA GLY A 13 -6.60 2.17 -15.39
C GLY A 13 -5.99 0.89 -14.78
N LEU A 14 -6.77 0.15 -13.99
CA LEU A 14 -6.33 -1.12 -13.39
C LEU A 14 -6.07 -2.20 -14.44
N ARG A 15 -6.94 -2.32 -15.46
CA ARG A 15 -6.75 -3.24 -16.59
C ARG A 15 -5.47 -2.92 -17.37
N LEU A 16 -5.21 -1.64 -17.63
CA LEU A 16 -3.99 -1.20 -18.31
C LEU A 16 -2.75 -1.54 -17.47
N LEU A 17 -2.76 -1.21 -16.18
CA LEU A 17 -1.65 -1.54 -15.27
C LEU A 17 -1.42 -3.06 -15.21
N GLN A 18 -2.48 -3.85 -15.14
CA GLN A 18 -2.42 -5.31 -15.13
C GLN A 18 -1.80 -5.87 -16.41
N ALA A 19 -2.17 -5.32 -17.57
CA ALA A 19 -1.61 -5.68 -18.87
C ALA A 19 -0.13 -5.31 -18.99
N GLU A 20 0.27 -4.09 -18.57
CA GLU A 20 1.68 -3.69 -18.58
C GLU A 20 2.53 -4.55 -17.62
N THR A 21 1.98 -4.88 -16.45
CA THR A 21 2.64 -5.76 -15.49
C THR A 21 2.86 -7.15 -16.09
N HIS A 22 1.88 -7.68 -16.83
CA HIS A 22 2.02 -8.97 -17.52
C HIS A 22 3.17 -8.95 -18.53
N LYS A 23 3.38 -7.85 -19.27
CA LYS A 23 4.50 -7.71 -20.21
C LYS A 23 5.86 -7.72 -19.50
N ILE A 24 5.96 -7.03 -18.37
CA ILE A 24 7.22 -6.89 -17.61
C ILE A 24 7.61 -8.20 -16.95
N TYR A 25 6.70 -8.82 -16.20
CA TYR A 25 7.03 -9.99 -15.36
C TYR A 25 6.88 -11.32 -16.09
N ARG A 26 6.12 -11.32 -17.20
CA ARG A 26 5.57 -12.50 -17.89
C ARG A 26 4.72 -13.34 -16.93
N THR A 27 3.82 -14.16 -17.46
CA THR A 27 3.10 -15.11 -16.60
C THR A 27 4.07 -16.18 -16.15
N ARG A 28 4.19 -16.34 -14.83
CA ARG A 28 4.90 -17.43 -14.17
C ARG A 28 3.88 -18.33 -13.50
N GLU A 29 4.32 -19.49 -13.05
CA GLU A 29 3.51 -20.36 -12.22
C GLU A 29 3.05 -19.62 -10.95
N PRO A 30 1.78 -19.74 -10.51
CA PRO A 30 1.25 -19.00 -9.36
C PRO A 30 2.11 -19.09 -8.10
N ARG A 31 2.67 -20.27 -7.82
CA ARG A 31 3.55 -20.49 -6.66
C ARG A 31 4.85 -19.69 -6.75
N GLU A 32 5.41 -19.55 -7.94
CA GLU A 32 6.62 -18.77 -8.16
C GLU A 32 6.33 -17.27 -7.99
N SER A 33 5.24 -16.78 -8.60
CA SER A 33 4.78 -15.39 -8.44
C SER A 33 4.53 -15.05 -6.97
N PHE A 34 3.92 -15.96 -6.22
CA PHE A 34 3.70 -15.79 -4.77
C PHE A 34 5.02 -15.72 -4.00
N LYS A 35 5.98 -16.61 -4.30
CA LYS A 35 7.30 -16.59 -3.65
C LYS A 35 8.00 -15.24 -3.88
N MET A 36 7.93 -14.70 -5.09
CA MET A 36 8.52 -13.40 -5.40
C MET A 36 7.86 -12.24 -4.65
N ALA A 37 6.53 -12.24 -4.51
CA ALA A 37 5.84 -11.24 -3.69
C ALA A 37 6.29 -11.33 -2.22
N ARG A 38 6.40 -12.55 -1.68
CA ARG A 38 6.86 -12.79 -0.31
C ARG A 38 8.30 -12.33 -0.09
N ASP A 39 9.19 -12.65 -1.01
CA ASP A 39 10.60 -12.27 -0.92
C ASP A 39 10.74 -10.72 -0.97
N GLU A 40 9.86 -10.03 -1.72
CA GLU A 40 9.79 -8.57 -1.74
C GLU A 40 9.30 -7.98 -0.41
N CYS A 41 8.37 -8.63 0.29
CA CYS A 41 7.96 -8.23 1.65
C CYS A 41 9.17 -8.21 2.61
N GLY A 42 10.06 -9.21 2.53
CA GLY A 42 11.27 -9.24 3.38
C GLY A 42 12.24 -8.09 3.08
N LYS A 43 12.35 -7.67 1.80
CA LYS A 43 13.15 -6.48 1.45
C LYS A 43 12.52 -5.18 1.95
N LEU A 44 11.19 -5.10 1.92
CA LEU A 44 10.46 -3.96 2.45
C LEU A 44 10.65 -3.84 3.97
N GLU A 45 10.59 -4.96 4.71
CA GLU A 45 10.87 -5.01 6.15
C GLU A 45 12.28 -4.49 6.46
N HIS A 46 13.29 -5.00 5.77
CA HIS A 46 14.67 -4.53 5.92
C HIS A 46 14.83 -3.03 5.57
N ALA A 47 14.05 -2.51 4.62
CA ALA A 47 14.09 -1.08 4.28
C ALA A 47 13.44 -0.20 5.37
N PHE A 48 12.45 -0.72 6.10
CA PHE A 48 11.91 -0.06 7.29
C PHE A 48 12.94 -0.05 8.42
N ASP A 49 13.63 -1.16 8.66
CA ASP A 49 14.67 -1.25 9.70
C ASP A 49 15.83 -0.25 9.45
N GLU A 50 16.17 -0.02 8.18
CA GLU A 50 17.16 0.99 7.78
C GLU A 50 16.65 2.44 7.78
N ASN A 51 15.35 2.66 8.03
CA ASN A 51 14.66 3.94 7.85
C ASN A 51 14.91 4.59 6.45
N ASN A 52 15.09 3.76 5.42
CA ASN A 52 15.48 4.21 4.08
C ASN A 52 14.24 4.47 3.21
N ARG A 53 13.75 5.70 3.20
CA ARG A 53 12.52 6.11 2.47
C ARG A 53 12.53 5.77 0.99
N THR A 54 13.67 5.94 0.33
CA THR A 54 13.79 5.66 -1.11
C THR A 54 13.61 4.16 -1.37
N ARG A 55 14.22 3.31 -0.52
CA ARG A 55 14.05 1.86 -0.61
C ARG A 55 12.64 1.43 -0.23
N ILE A 56 12.06 1.96 0.83
CA ILE A 56 10.66 1.68 1.23
C ILE A 56 9.72 1.97 0.06
N LYS A 57 9.84 3.15 -0.57
CA LYS A 57 9.03 3.51 -1.73
C LYS A 57 9.24 2.56 -2.91
N GLY A 58 10.48 2.18 -3.19
CA GLY A 58 10.83 1.23 -4.26
C GLY A 58 10.19 -0.14 -4.03
N HIS A 59 10.37 -0.70 -2.83
CA HIS A 59 9.85 -2.01 -2.47
C HIS A 59 8.31 -2.04 -2.37
N LEU A 60 7.67 -0.95 -1.94
CA LEU A 60 6.20 -0.84 -2.01
C LEU A 60 5.68 -0.88 -3.46
N ALA A 61 6.34 -0.17 -4.38
CA ALA A 61 5.95 -0.18 -5.79
C ALA A 61 6.16 -1.56 -6.41
N GLU A 62 7.31 -2.19 -6.14
CA GLU A 62 7.61 -3.54 -6.60
C GLU A 62 6.59 -4.55 -6.06
N LEU A 63 6.27 -4.49 -4.77
CA LEU A 63 5.30 -5.38 -4.14
C LEU A 63 3.90 -5.25 -4.76
N LEU A 64 3.45 -4.04 -5.08
CA LEU A 64 2.20 -3.82 -5.83
C LEU A 64 2.22 -4.52 -7.19
N LEU A 65 3.32 -4.39 -7.93
CA LEU A 65 3.47 -5.05 -9.23
C LEU A 65 3.54 -6.58 -9.08
N ARG A 66 4.16 -7.11 -8.02
CA ARG A 66 4.20 -8.55 -7.73
C ARG A 66 2.81 -9.11 -7.44
N PHE A 67 1.98 -8.39 -6.69
CA PHE A 67 0.59 -8.81 -6.47
C PHE A 67 -0.24 -8.79 -7.76
N ILE A 68 -0.05 -7.80 -8.61
CA ILE A 68 -0.73 -7.74 -9.92
C ILE A 68 -0.24 -8.88 -10.82
N SER A 69 1.06 -9.19 -10.82
CA SER A 69 1.63 -10.35 -11.53
C SER A 69 1.06 -11.68 -11.01
N LEU A 70 0.85 -11.80 -9.70
CA LEU A 70 0.17 -12.96 -9.12
C LEU A 70 -1.28 -13.06 -9.60
N CYS A 71 -2.02 -11.95 -9.67
CA CYS A 71 -3.38 -11.92 -10.24
C CYS A 71 -3.40 -12.43 -11.68
N ASN A 72 -2.43 -12.01 -12.50
CA ASN A 72 -2.26 -12.54 -13.86
C ASN A 72 -1.98 -14.05 -13.88
N SER A 73 -1.19 -14.54 -12.93
CA SER A 73 -0.80 -15.96 -12.86
C SER A 73 -1.98 -16.86 -12.49
N ILE A 74 -2.92 -16.37 -11.68
CA ILE A 74 -4.12 -17.13 -11.26
C ILE A 74 -5.36 -16.83 -12.12
N GLY A 75 -5.25 -15.98 -13.14
CA GLY A 75 -6.34 -15.69 -14.08
C GLY A 75 -7.46 -14.83 -13.51
N VAL A 76 -7.15 -13.91 -12.59
CA VAL A 76 -8.14 -13.00 -11.97
C VAL A 76 -7.85 -11.54 -12.32
N ARG A 77 -8.91 -10.73 -12.40
CA ARG A 77 -8.76 -9.29 -12.65
C ARG A 77 -8.60 -8.53 -11.34
N VAL A 78 -7.71 -7.55 -11.34
CA VAL A 78 -7.40 -6.74 -10.15
C VAL A 78 -8.64 -5.95 -9.71
N GLU A 79 -9.41 -5.39 -10.63
CA GLU A 79 -10.61 -4.63 -10.30
C GLU A 79 -11.68 -5.48 -9.60
N ASP A 80 -11.81 -6.75 -9.96
CA ASP A 80 -12.83 -7.64 -9.39
C ASP A 80 -12.45 -8.01 -7.94
N ILE A 81 -11.16 -8.25 -7.68
CA ILE A 81 -10.65 -8.47 -6.31
C ILE A 81 -10.91 -7.26 -5.43
N LEU A 82 -10.61 -6.06 -5.94
CA LEU A 82 -10.77 -4.82 -5.18
C LEU A 82 -12.26 -4.55 -4.89
N GLU A 83 -13.14 -4.70 -5.88
CA GLU A 83 -14.58 -4.56 -5.67
C GLU A 83 -15.13 -5.55 -4.65
N ASP A 84 -14.80 -6.83 -4.78
CA ASP A 84 -15.28 -7.85 -3.84
C ASP A 84 -14.80 -7.54 -2.41
N ARG A 85 -13.52 -7.21 -2.25
CA ARG A 85 -12.96 -6.93 -0.93
C ARG A 85 -13.55 -5.67 -0.28
N ILE A 86 -13.74 -4.59 -1.05
CA ILE A 86 -14.37 -3.36 -0.55
C ILE A 86 -15.82 -3.65 -0.14
N ASN A 87 -16.56 -4.40 -0.96
CA ASN A 87 -17.94 -4.77 -0.65
C ASN A 87 -18.06 -5.66 0.59
N GLN A 88 -17.13 -6.61 0.79
CA GLN A 88 -17.06 -7.41 2.02
C GLN A 88 -16.80 -6.53 3.25
N HIS A 89 -15.89 -5.56 3.14
CA HIS A 89 -15.64 -4.60 4.22
C HIS A 89 -16.89 -3.77 4.53
N ILE A 90 -17.53 -3.17 3.53
CA ILE A 90 -18.78 -2.41 3.70
C ILE A 90 -19.83 -3.29 4.38
N LYS A 91 -20.04 -4.52 3.93
CA LYS A 91 -21.01 -5.44 4.56
C LYS A 91 -20.68 -5.72 6.02
N LYS A 92 -19.42 -6.03 6.35
CA LYS A 92 -19.01 -6.32 7.74
C LYS A 92 -19.28 -5.13 8.66
N TYR A 93 -18.89 -3.93 8.25
CA TYR A 93 -19.04 -2.74 9.10
C TYR A 93 -20.48 -2.21 9.16
N HIS A 94 -21.24 -2.28 8.05
CA HIS A 94 -22.63 -1.82 8.05
C HIS A 94 -23.63 -2.83 8.63
N LYS A 95 -23.34 -4.15 8.61
CA LYS A 95 -24.26 -5.18 9.10
C LYS A 95 -24.07 -5.45 10.60
N ASP A 96 -22.83 -5.44 11.08
CA ASP A 96 -22.52 -5.87 12.44
C ASP A 96 -22.38 -4.71 13.43
N GLY A 97 -22.55 -3.45 12.98
CA GLY A 97 -22.39 -2.25 13.79
C GLY A 97 -20.98 -2.08 14.39
N GLN A 98 -20.03 -2.91 13.95
CA GLN A 98 -18.65 -2.92 14.39
C GLN A 98 -18.03 -1.57 13.98
N PRO A 99 -17.45 -0.80 14.91
CA PRO A 99 -16.77 0.44 14.58
C PRO A 99 -15.68 0.15 13.54
N TYR A 100 -15.40 1.12 12.67
CA TYR A 100 -14.44 0.97 11.57
C TYR A 100 -13.08 0.41 12.05
N HIS A 101 -12.72 0.59 13.33
CA HIS A 101 -11.46 0.13 13.91
C HIS A 101 -11.53 -0.16 15.42
N GLU A 102 -10.98 -1.30 15.87
CA GLU A 102 -10.17 -1.37 17.10
C GLU A 102 -8.71 -0.93 16.85
N ALA A 103 -8.33 -0.73 15.58
CA ALA A 103 -7.02 -0.20 15.21
C ALA A 103 -6.89 1.28 15.61
N THR A 104 -5.75 1.64 16.20
CA THR A 104 -5.30 3.01 16.41
C THR A 104 -5.62 3.81 15.14
N ARG A 105 -6.39 4.90 15.28
CA ARG A 105 -6.91 5.74 14.16
C ARG A 105 -5.94 5.72 12.97
N PRO A 106 -6.36 5.24 11.79
CA PRO A 106 -5.49 5.22 10.63
C PRO A 106 -4.98 6.64 10.38
N ILE A 107 -3.66 6.77 10.29
CA ILE A 107 -3.02 8.05 10.05
C ILE A 107 -3.43 8.47 8.64
N THR A 108 -4.10 9.61 8.52
CA THR A 108 -4.45 10.16 7.21
C THR A 108 -3.17 10.48 6.42
N PHE A 109 -3.24 10.50 5.09
CA PHE A 109 -2.07 10.80 4.26
C PHE A 109 -1.36 12.11 4.65
N SER A 110 -2.12 13.13 5.03
CA SER A 110 -1.60 14.39 5.53
C SER A 110 -0.88 14.23 6.88
N GLU A 111 -1.45 13.47 7.81
CA GLU A 111 -0.82 13.18 9.11
C GLU A 111 0.44 12.32 8.94
N ALA A 112 0.45 11.37 8.00
CA ALA A 112 1.60 10.52 7.70
C ALA A 112 2.75 11.37 7.16
N LYS A 113 2.44 12.34 6.28
CA LYS A 113 3.40 13.32 5.76
C LYS A 113 3.99 14.21 6.85
N ILE A 114 3.21 14.60 7.86
CA ILE A 114 3.66 15.44 8.99
C ILE A 114 4.54 14.64 9.96
N ARG A 115 4.15 13.42 10.34
CA ARG A 115 4.95 12.53 11.19
C ARG A 115 6.30 12.21 10.55
N LEU A 116 6.30 11.91 9.25
CA LEU A 116 7.52 11.72 8.46
C LEU A 116 8.46 12.95 8.53
N LYS A 117 7.95 14.18 8.59
CA LYS A 117 8.84 15.36 8.67
C LYS A 117 9.49 15.47 10.05
N LYS A 118 8.71 15.27 11.11
CA LYS A 118 9.19 15.35 12.50
C LYS A 118 10.24 14.31 12.87
N GLU A 119 10.21 13.13 12.25
CA GLU A 119 11.20 12.07 12.52
C GLU A 119 12.53 12.26 11.75
N ILE A 120 12.59 13.17 10.77
CA ILE A 120 13.81 13.44 9.99
C ILE A 120 14.49 14.75 10.35
N GLU A 121 13.73 15.74 10.82
CA GLU A 121 14.32 16.98 11.31
C GLU A 121 14.77 16.74 12.76
N PRO A 122 16.09 16.72 13.07
CA PRO A 122 16.50 16.74 14.46
C PRO A 122 15.92 18.02 15.08
N GLU A 123 15.41 17.92 16.31
CA GLU A 123 15.08 19.11 17.11
C GLU A 123 16.30 20.04 17.05
N GLN A 124 16.14 21.20 16.42
CA GLN A 124 17.12 22.26 16.56
C GLN A 124 17.13 22.61 18.05
N SER A 125 18.16 22.16 18.77
CA SER A 125 18.44 22.66 20.10
C SER A 125 18.66 24.16 19.96
N SER A 126 17.71 24.96 20.45
CA SER A 126 17.94 26.38 20.69
C SER A 126 18.89 26.51 21.87
N GLU A 127 20.17 26.22 21.65
CA GLU A 127 21.24 26.83 22.44
C GLU A 127 21.39 28.27 21.95
N TYR A 128 21.63 29.17 22.90
CA TYR A 128 21.77 30.63 22.79
C TYR A 128 20.49 31.46 22.88
N ASP A 129 20.10 31.73 24.13
CA ASP A 129 19.73 33.08 24.57
C ASP A 129 20.47 33.36 25.88
N GLU A 130 21.77 33.67 25.80
CA GLU A 130 22.43 34.43 26.87
C GLU A 130 22.34 35.92 26.52
N PRO A 131 21.79 36.78 27.40
CA PRO A 131 21.80 38.22 27.18
C PRO A 131 23.19 38.76 27.49
N TYR A 132 23.81 39.44 26.50
CA TYR A 132 25.01 40.23 26.72
C TYR A 132 24.71 41.33 27.77
N VAL A 133 25.43 41.28 28.91
CA VAL A 133 25.52 42.36 29.90
C VAL A 133 26.49 43.43 29.41
#